data_AF-A0A938SPX9-F1
#
_entry.id   AF-A0A938SPX9-F1
#
_cell.length_a   1.000
_cell.length_b   1.000
_cell.length_c   1.000
_cell.angle_alpha   90.00
_cell.angle_beta   90.00
_cell.angle_gamma   90.00
#
_symmetry.space_group_name_H-M   'P 1'
#
loop_
_entity.id
_entity.type
_entity.pdbx_description
1 polymer ?
#
loop_
_entity_poly.entity_id
_entity_poly.type
_entity_poly.pdbx_seq_one_letter_code
_entity_poly.pdbx_strand_id
1 'polypeptide(L)'
;MLLKADADGPAWDDAKISEAVGCRRQTVENVRQAFVLEGVEVTLVRKKREAGPTPKLLDGTAEAKLIAMRLGKPPVGFGRWTLRLLAGQLVELEIVESISPETVRQTLKKTA
;
A
#
# COMPACT_ATOMS: atom_id res chain seq x y z
N MET A 1 -5.81 28.04 -12.97
CA MET A 1 -6.60 27.63 -14.15
C MET A 1 -6.66 26.10 -14.23
N LEU A 2 -7.80 25.50 -13.84
CA LEU A 2 -8.02 24.05 -13.92
C LEU A 2 -8.96 23.72 -15.08
N LEU A 3 -8.51 22.89 -16.02
CA LEU A 3 -9.33 22.31 -17.09
C LEU A 3 -10.22 23.30 -17.87
N LYS A 4 -9.82 24.56 -18.03
CA LYS A 4 -10.61 25.61 -18.73
C LYS A 4 -11.99 25.90 -18.10
N ALA A 5 -12.22 25.45 -16.86
CA ALA A 5 -13.46 25.63 -16.10
C ALA A 5 -13.46 26.91 -15.23
N ASP A 6 -12.40 27.72 -15.30
CA ASP A 6 -12.26 28.94 -14.51
C ASP A 6 -13.28 30.01 -14.94
N ALA A 7 -13.84 30.75 -13.98
CA ALA A 7 -14.81 31.81 -14.22
C ALA A 7 -14.19 33.03 -14.91
N ASP A 8 -12.89 33.29 -14.67
CA ASP A 8 -12.10 34.30 -15.37
C ASP A 8 -11.57 33.78 -16.72
N GLY A 9 -11.73 32.47 -16.96
CA GLY A 9 -11.40 31.79 -18.19
C GLY A 9 -12.62 31.54 -19.08
N PRO A 10 -12.53 30.62 -20.03
CA PRO A 10 -13.62 30.36 -20.97
C PRO A 10 -14.82 29.61 -20.38
N ALA A 11 -14.80 29.30 -19.06
CA ALA A 11 -15.89 28.69 -18.31
C ALA A 11 -16.56 27.48 -19.02
N TRP A 12 -15.74 26.56 -19.53
CA TRP A 12 -16.27 25.39 -20.24
C TRP A 12 -17.05 24.47 -19.29
N ASP A 13 -18.13 23.90 -19.83
CA ASP A 13 -18.85 22.81 -19.17
C ASP A 13 -18.05 21.49 -19.22
N ASP A 14 -18.37 20.57 -18.31
CA ASP A 14 -17.63 19.32 -18.17
C ASP A 14 -17.71 18.42 -19.42
N ALA A 15 -18.78 18.54 -20.23
CA ALA A 15 -18.91 17.74 -21.45
C ALA A 15 -17.93 18.23 -22.53
N LYS A 16 -17.83 19.55 -22.72
CA LYS A 16 -16.86 20.16 -23.63
C LYS A 16 -15.41 19.89 -23.21
N ILE A 17 -15.12 19.94 -21.91
CA ILE A 17 -13.80 19.59 -21.38
C ILE A 17 -13.49 18.12 -21.63
N SER A 18 -14.45 17.23 -21.35
CA SER A 18 -14.33 15.78 -21.54
C SER A 18 -14.02 15.43 -23.00
N GLU A 19 -14.72 16.05 -23.95
CA GLU A 19 -14.47 15.88 -25.38
C GLU A 19 -13.07 16.36 -25.78
N ALA A 20 -12.69 17.57 -25.35
CA ALA A 20 -11.40 18.17 -25.70
C ALA A 20 -10.19 17.41 -25.12
N VAL A 21 -10.33 16.82 -23.93
CA VAL A 21 -9.26 16.08 -23.23
C VAL A 21 -9.29 14.58 -23.54
N GLY A 22 -10.37 14.06 -24.13
CA GLY A 22 -10.52 12.65 -24.44
C GLY A 22 -10.67 11.75 -23.21
N CYS A 23 -11.33 12.25 -22.15
CA CYS A 23 -11.62 11.51 -20.93
C CYS A 23 -13.11 11.39 -20.68
N ARG A 24 -13.54 10.61 -19.68
CA ARG A 24 -14.95 10.57 -19.29
C ARG A 24 -15.33 11.86 -18.56
N ARG A 25 -16.56 12.34 -18.72
CA ARG A 25 -17.11 13.49 -17.97
C ARG A 25 -16.86 13.38 -16.45
N GLN A 26 -17.06 12.18 -15.90
CA GLN A 26 -16.79 11.87 -14.49
C GLN A 26 -15.33 12.12 -14.07
N THR A 27 -14.37 11.96 -14.97
CA THR A 27 -12.96 12.30 -14.69
C THR A 27 -12.78 13.79 -14.50
N VAL A 28 -13.42 14.63 -15.32
CA VAL A 28 -13.41 16.09 -15.17
C VAL A 28 -14.05 16.51 -13.84
N GLU A 29 -15.23 15.96 -13.53
CA GLU A 29 -15.96 16.21 -12.29
C GLU A 29 -15.11 15.86 -11.06
N ASN A 30 -14.49 14.67 -11.03
CA ASN A 30 -13.65 14.22 -9.93
C ASN A 30 -12.40 15.11 -9.75
N VAL A 31 -11.76 15.53 -10.85
CA VAL A 31 -10.58 16.40 -10.79
C VAL A 31 -10.94 17.80 -10.27
N ARG A 32 -12.09 18.36 -10.69
CA ARG A 32 -12.60 19.64 -10.17
C ARG A 32 -12.94 19.54 -8.68
N GLN A 33 -13.60 18.46 -8.28
CA GLN A 33 -13.92 18.21 -6.88
C GLN A 33 -12.65 18.08 -6.03
N ALA A 34 -11.68 17.27 -6.46
CA ALA A 34 -10.40 17.10 -5.76
C ALA A 34 -9.64 18.43 -5.65
N PHE A 35 -9.65 19.26 -6.70
CA PHE A 35 -8.99 20.57 -6.66
C PHE A 35 -9.59 21.51 -5.61
N VAL A 36 -10.92 21.51 -5.48
CA VAL A 36 -11.62 22.35 -4.49
C VAL A 36 -11.47 21.81 -3.07
N LEU A 37 -11.51 20.49 -2.88
CA LEU A 37 -11.50 19.86 -1.54
C LEU A 37 -10.09 19.63 -0.99
N GLU A 38 -9.15 19.24 -1.85
CA GLU A 38 -7.81 18.77 -1.47
C GLU A 38 -6.69 19.70 -1.98
N GLY A 39 -7.02 20.66 -2.85
CA GLY A 39 -6.07 21.62 -3.39
C GLY A 39 -5.29 21.12 -4.61
N VAL A 40 -4.48 22.03 -5.18
CA VAL A 40 -3.75 21.79 -6.43
C VAL A 40 -2.69 20.69 -6.30
N GLU A 41 -1.95 20.68 -5.20
CA GLU A 41 -0.82 19.76 -5.01
C GLU A 41 -1.28 18.31 -4.98
N VAL A 42 -2.39 18.03 -4.29
CA VAL A 42 -2.99 16.70 -4.20
C VAL A 42 -3.59 16.27 -5.52
N THR A 43 -4.23 17.19 -6.25
CA THR A 43 -4.91 16.90 -7.51
C THR A 43 -3.95 16.58 -8.65
N LEU A 44 -2.75 17.20 -8.65
CA LEU A 44 -1.74 17.00 -9.69
C LEU A 44 -1.07 15.62 -9.62
N VAL A 45 -1.05 15.00 -8.45
CA VAL A 45 -0.39 13.71 -8.23
C VAL A 45 -1.42 12.59 -8.10
N ARG A 46 -1.03 11.40 -8.55
CA ARG A 46 -1.84 10.21 -8.30
C ARG A 46 -1.91 9.99 -6.79
N LYS A 47 -3.13 9.92 -6.24
CA LYS A 47 -3.36 9.55 -4.84
C LYS A 47 -2.62 8.25 -4.50
N LYS A 48 -1.66 8.34 -3.58
CA LYS A 48 -0.92 7.18 -3.09
C LYS A 48 -1.89 6.28 -2.33
N ARG A 49 -1.89 5.00 -2.69
CA ARG A 49 -2.72 4.01 -2.01
C ARG A 49 -2.16 3.76 -0.60
N GLU A 50 -3.02 3.84 0.41
CA GLU A 50 -2.63 3.63 1.81
C GLU A 50 -2.27 2.16 2.09
N ALA A 51 -3.11 1.23 1.61
CA ALA A 51 -2.92 -0.21 1.74
C ALA A 51 -3.10 -0.92 0.41
N GLY A 52 -2.35 -2.00 0.16
CA GLY A 52 -2.49 -2.82 -1.05
C GLY A 52 -3.87 -3.49 -1.19
N PRO A 53 -4.15 -4.17 -2.32
CA PRO A 53 -5.40 -4.91 -2.51
C PRO A 53 -5.54 -6.10 -1.56
N THR A 54 -4.42 -6.69 -1.18
CA THR A 54 -4.37 -7.79 -0.21
C THR A 54 -3.75 -7.25 1.08
N PRO A 55 -4.37 -7.48 2.24
CA PRO A 55 -3.74 -7.17 3.52
C PRO A 55 -2.43 -7.96 3.68
N LYS A 56 -1.49 -7.42 4.44
CA LYS A 56 -0.29 -8.19 4.78
C LYS A 56 -0.69 -9.38 5.64
N LEU A 57 -0.07 -10.53 5.39
CA LEU A 57 -0.30 -11.74 6.19
C LEU A 57 0.20 -11.57 7.63
N LEU A 58 1.36 -10.92 7.81
CA LEU A 58 1.89 -10.60 9.12
C LEU A 58 1.44 -9.18 9.49
N ASP A 59 0.67 -9.10 10.58
CA ASP A 59 0.36 -7.85 11.26
C ASP A 59 1.53 -7.40 12.16
N GLY A 60 1.55 -6.15 12.62
CA GLY A 60 2.64 -5.60 13.43
C GLY A 60 2.95 -6.44 14.68
N THR A 61 1.95 -7.04 15.31
CA THR A 61 2.18 -7.97 16.44
C THR A 61 2.90 -9.25 16.02
N ALA A 62 2.54 -9.81 14.87
CA ALA A 62 3.17 -11.01 14.33
C ALA A 62 4.60 -10.72 13.83
N GLU A 63 4.82 -9.55 13.23
CA GLU A 63 6.15 -9.06 12.85
C GLU A 63 7.06 -8.94 14.08
N ALA A 64 6.57 -8.36 15.18
CA ALA A 64 7.32 -8.24 16.43
C ALA A 64 7.70 -9.61 17.02
N LYS A 65 6.77 -10.57 17.03
CA LYS A 65 7.04 -11.96 17.46
C LYS A 65 8.11 -12.63 16.60
N LEU A 66 8.05 -12.46 15.28
CA LEU A 66 9.06 -12.98 14.34
C LEU A 66 10.45 -12.39 14.61
N ILE A 67 10.53 -11.09 14.86
CA ILE A 67 11.80 -10.41 15.17
C ILE A 67 12.37 -10.93 16.50
N ALA A 68 11.54 -11.01 17.54
CA ALA A 68 11.96 -11.52 18.85
C ALA A 68 12.46 -12.96 18.76
N MET A 69 11.76 -13.81 18.00
CA MET A 69 12.17 -15.20 17.76
C MET A 69 13.53 -15.28 17.07
N ARG A 70 13.74 -14.49 16.00
CA ARG A 70 15.01 -14.46 15.27
C ARG A 70 16.19 -14.05 16.15
N LEU A 71 15.98 -13.14 17.11
CA LEU A 71 17.00 -12.70 18.05
C LEU A 71 17.30 -13.73 19.15
N GLY A 72 16.38 -14.67 19.38
CA GLY A 72 16.53 -15.76 20.34
C GLY A 72 17.40 -16.93 19.85
N LYS A 73 17.52 -17.96 20.70
CA LYS A 73 18.22 -19.20 20.34
C LYS A 73 17.35 -20.06 19.42
N PRO A 74 17.94 -20.68 18.37
CA PRO A 74 17.23 -21.64 17.54
C PRO A 74 16.81 -22.87 18.37
N PRO A 75 15.73 -23.57 17.95
CA PRO A 75 15.28 -24.80 18.59
C PRO A 75 16.36 -25.88 18.58
N VAL A 76 16.25 -26.82 19.52
CA VAL A 76 17.20 -27.91 19.69
C VAL A 76 17.36 -28.69 18.39
N GLY A 77 18.60 -28.98 18.01
CA GLY A 77 18.92 -29.65 16.74
C GLY A 77 19.27 -28.71 15.58
N PHE A 78 19.15 -27.40 15.74
CA PHE A 78 19.53 -26.42 14.73
C PHE A 78 20.63 -25.47 15.22
N GLY A 79 21.67 -25.29 14.40
CA GLY A 79 22.78 -24.37 14.73
C GLY A 79 22.47 -22.89 14.46
N ARG A 80 21.43 -22.57 13.67
CA ARG A 80 21.02 -21.21 13.34
C ARG A 80 19.56 -21.15 12.90
N TRP A 81 18.96 -19.96 13.01
CA TRP A 81 17.68 -19.66 12.36
C TRP A 81 17.82 -19.67 10.84
N THR A 82 17.00 -20.47 10.17
CA THR A 82 16.78 -20.37 8.72
C THR A 82 15.39 -19.82 8.45
N LEU A 83 15.15 -19.26 7.26
CA LEU A 83 13.84 -18.71 6.90
C LEU A 83 12.73 -19.77 6.95
N ARG A 84 13.05 -21.01 6.54
CA ARG A 84 12.13 -22.15 6.63
C ARG A 84 11.84 -22.54 8.08
N LEU A 85 12.85 -22.51 8.95
CA LEU A 85 12.68 -22.81 10.36
C LEU A 85 11.80 -21.76 11.04
N LEU A 86 12.03 -20.47 10.76
CA LEU A 86 11.19 -19.38 11.25
C LEU A 86 9.75 -19.51 10.74
N ALA A 87 9.56 -19.82 9.46
CA ALA A 87 8.23 -20.04 8.89
C ALA A 87 7.49 -21.21 9.57
N GLY A 88 8.16 -22.34 9.78
CA GLY A 88 7.61 -23.49 10.49
C GLY A 88 7.25 -23.16 11.94
N GLN A 89 8.14 -22.45 12.65
CA GLN A 89 7.91 -22.07 14.03
C GLN A 89 6.73 -21.08 14.19
N LEU A 90 6.53 -20.18 13.22
CA LEU A 90 5.37 -19.29 13.21
C LEU A 90 4.04 -20.04 13.08
N VAL A 91 4.03 -21.14 12.33
CA VAL A 91 2.85 -22.02 12.19
C VAL A 91 2.68 -22.89 13.43
N GLU A 92 3.76 -23.45 13.97
CA GLU A 92 3.74 -24.28 15.19
C GLU A 92 3.22 -23.51 16.41
N LEU A 93 3.54 -22.22 16.52
CA LEU A 93 3.05 -21.34 17.58
C LEU A 93 1.67 -20.72 17.29
N GLU A 94 0.97 -21.18 16.26
CA GLU A 94 -0.35 -20.70 15.83
C GLU A 94 -0.42 -19.18 15.61
N ILE A 95 0.71 -18.57 15.21
CA ILE A 95 0.77 -17.14 14.90
C ILE A 95 0.14 -16.88 13.52
N VAL A 96 0.29 -17.84 12.61
CA VAL A 96 -0.28 -17.83 11.25
C VAL A 96 -0.65 -19.26 10.85
N GLU A 97 -1.73 -19.43 10.09
CA GLU A 97 -2.16 -20.74 9.59
C GLU A 97 -1.17 -21.32 8.56
N SER A 98 -0.65 -20.47 7.68
CA SER A 98 0.39 -20.84 6.72
C SER A 98 1.21 -19.62 6.34
N ILE A 99 2.50 -19.80 6.08
CA ILE A 99 3.38 -18.71 5.64
C ILE A 99 4.50 -19.22 4.73
N SER A 100 4.78 -18.45 3.68
CA SER A 100 5.93 -18.70 2.81
C SER A 100 7.23 -18.19 3.44
N PRO A 101 8.36 -18.92 3.31
CA PRO A 101 9.68 -18.42 3.69
C PRO A 101 10.03 -17.07 3.06
N GLU A 102 9.48 -16.77 1.88
CA GLU A 102 9.67 -15.47 1.21
C GLU A 102 8.96 -14.33 1.96
N THR A 103 7.80 -14.58 2.56
CA THR A 103 7.12 -13.57 3.41
C THR A 103 7.96 -13.25 4.64
N VAL A 104 8.56 -14.28 5.27
CA VAL A 104 9.50 -14.11 6.39
C VAL A 104 10.71 -13.28 5.96
N ARG A 105 11.31 -13.59 4.81
CA ARG A 105 12.44 -12.84 4.26
C ARG A 105 12.11 -11.38 3.99
N GLN A 106 10.98 -11.10 3.33
CA GLN A 106 10.55 -9.73 3.01
C GLN A 106 10.29 -8.90 4.27
N THR A 107 9.72 -9.53 5.29
CA THR A 107 9.45 -8.91 6.60
C THR A 107 10.76 -8.54 7.28
N LEU A 108 11.70 -9.48 7.37
CA LEU A 108 13.01 -9.26 7.99
C LEU A 108 13.93 -8.33 7.19
N LYS A 109 13.78 -8.26 5.86
CA LYS A 109 14.56 -7.36 5.01
C LYS A 109 14.27 -5.89 5.31
N LYS A 110 13.04 -5.56 5.70
CA LYS A 110 12.65 -4.18 6.06
C LYS A 110 13.18 -3.75 7.43
N THR A 111 13.68 -4.69 8.23
CA THR A 111 14.21 -4.44 9.58
C THR A 111 15.74 -4.26 9.59
N ALA A 112 16.39 -4.24 8.43
CA ALA A 112 17.83 -4.00 8.25
C ALA A 112 18.09 -2.69 7.51
#